data_AF-A0A2T2VLH8-F1
#
_entry.id   AF-A0A2T2VLH8-F1
#
_cell.length_a   1.000
_cell.length_b   1.000
_cell.length_c   1.000
_cell.angle_alpha   90.00
_cell.angle_beta   90.00
_cell.angle_gamma   90.00
#
_symmetry.space_group_name_H-M   'P 1'
#
loop_
_entity.id
_entity.type
_entity.pdbx_description
1 polymer ?
#
loop_
_entity_poly.entity_id
_entity_poly.type
_entity_poly.pdbx_seq_one_letter_code
_entity_poly.pdbx_strand_id
1 'polypeptide(L)'
;MQYLLELLKILLPSVVVFLTAYYLINNFLETQQKNKMLELQLSNKQTILPVRLQAYERVLLLLERISPENIVMRIRKPDMTAADLQVALVNEVRNEFDHNLSQQLYLSDDAWYMVKSAKEEVIRIIN
;
A
#
# COMPACT_ATOMS: atom_id res chain seq x y z
N MET A 1 6.69 -37.41 62.62
CA MET A 1 6.43 -38.04 61.31
C MET A 1 5.04 -37.74 60.76
N GLN A 2 3.96 -37.75 61.57
CA GLN A 2 2.60 -37.41 61.13
C GLN A 2 2.45 -35.97 60.61
N TYR A 3 3.01 -34.97 61.31
CA TYR A 3 3.01 -33.58 60.86
C TYR A 3 3.64 -33.36 59.48
N LEU A 4 4.71 -34.09 59.14
CA LEU A 4 5.37 -33.98 57.83
C LEU A 4 4.44 -34.48 56.71
N LEU A 5 3.71 -35.57 56.96
CA LEU A 5 2.74 -36.14 56.02
C LEU A 5 1.51 -35.24 55.83
N GLU A 6 1.03 -34.60 56.88
CA GLU A 6 -0.06 -33.63 56.78
C GLU A 6 0.36 -32.38 56.01
N LEU A 7 1.57 -31.87 56.25
CA LEU A 7 2.12 -30.74 55.51
C LEU A 7 2.27 -31.07 54.01
N LEU A 8 2.73 -32.29 53.69
CA LEU A 8 2.89 -32.77 52.32
C LEU A 8 1.54 -32.82 51.58
N LYS A 9 0.47 -33.28 52.25
CA LYS A 9 -0.88 -33.35 51.66
C LYS A 9 -1.44 -31.99 51.26
N ILE A 10 -0.99 -30.89 51.87
CA ILE A 10 -1.42 -29.53 51.55
C ILE A 10 -0.48 -28.90 50.51
N LEU A 11 0.83 -29.06 50.69
CA LEU A 11 1.83 -28.48 49.79
C LEU A 11 1.74 -29.02 48.36
N LEU A 12 1.53 -30.33 48.21
CA LEU A 12 1.50 -30.99 46.90
C LEU A 12 0.39 -30.42 45.99
N PRO A 13 -0.89 -30.35 46.42
CA PRO A 13 -1.94 -29.72 45.60
C PRO A 13 -1.73 -28.22 45.42
N SER A 14 -1.21 -27.48 46.41
CA SER A 14 -0.88 -26.05 46.23
C SER A 14 0.17 -25.82 45.15
N VAL A 15 1.22 -26.66 45.10
CA VAL A 15 2.25 -26.60 44.05
C VAL A 15 1.66 -26.94 42.68
N VAL A 16 0.79 -27.95 42.61
CA VAL A 16 0.11 -28.30 41.34
C VAL A 16 -0.74 -27.13 40.84
N VAL A 17 -1.54 -26.50 41.71
CA VAL A 17 -2.33 -25.32 41.36
C VAL A 17 -1.45 -24.15 40.93
N PHE A 18 -0.33 -23.92 41.62
CA PHE A 18 0.62 -22.87 41.25
C PHE A 18 1.21 -23.12 39.85
N LEU A 19 1.67 -24.35 39.56
CA LEU A 19 2.25 -24.70 38.27
C LEU A 19 1.24 -24.61 37.14
N THR A 20 0.00 -25.05 37.34
CA THR A 20 -1.05 -24.94 36.32
C THR A 20 -1.44 -23.49 36.08
N ALA A 21 -1.60 -22.68 37.13
CA ALA A 21 -1.87 -21.26 37.00
C ALA A 21 -0.73 -20.55 36.26
N TYR A 22 0.52 -20.83 36.62
CA TYR A 22 1.70 -20.27 35.95
C TYR A 22 1.72 -20.63 34.45
N TYR A 23 1.50 -21.91 34.12
CA TYR A 23 1.48 -22.36 32.72
C TYR A 23 0.36 -21.69 31.91
N LEU A 24 -0.85 -21.62 32.47
CA LEU A 24 -1.99 -20.98 31.80
C LEU A 24 -1.77 -19.49 31.59
N ILE A 25 -1.29 -18.78 32.61
CA ILE A 25 -0.98 -17.34 32.52
C ILE A 25 0.10 -17.10 31.47
N ASN A 26 1.17 -17.89 31.48
CA ASN A 26 2.25 -17.71 30.51
C ASN A 26 1.77 -17.94 29.07
N ASN A 27 1.03 -19.02 28.83
CA ASN A 27 0.48 -19.32 27.50
C ASN A 27 -0.53 -18.26 27.04
N PHE A 28 -1.35 -17.73 27.96
CA PHE A 28 -2.28 -16.65 27.67
C PHE A 28 -1.54 -15.36 27.31
N LEU A 29 -0.50 -14.98 28.05
CA LEU A 29 0.31 -13.79 27.77
C LEU A 29 1.04 -13.91 26.44
N GLU A 30 1.64 -15.06 26.13
CA GLU A 30 2.29 -15.31 24.84
C GLU A 30 1.28 -15.20 23.67
N THR A 31 0.08 -15.75 23.84
CA THR A 31 -0.98 -15.67 22.83
C THR A 31 -1.43 -14.22 22.62
N GLN A 32 -1.63 -13.46 23.71
CA GLN A 32 -2.00 -12.06 23.64
C GLN A 32 -0.92 -11.20 22.96
N GLN A 33 0.35 -11.47 23.22
CA GLN A 33 1.46 -10.79 22.55
C GLN A 33 1.48 -11.08 21.05
N LYS A 34 1.32 -12.35 20.64
CA LYS A 34 1.25 -12.74 19.22
C LYS A 34 0.07 -12.07 18.51
N ASN A 35 -1.11 -12.09 19.13
CA ASN A 35 -2.31 -11.46 18.57
C ASN A 35 -2.14 -9.94 18.42
N LYS A 36 -1.57 -9.27 19.42
CA LYS A 36 -1.31 -7.83 19.37
C LYS A 36 -0.29 -7.46 18.29
N MET A 37 0.73 -8.30 18.07
CA MET A 37 1.68 -8.10 16.97
C MET A 37 1.00 -8.22 15.60
N LEU A 38 0.13 -9.23 15.42
CA LEU A 38 -0.65 -9.38 14.19
C LEU A 38 -1.58 -8.19 13.97
N GLU A 39 -2.25 -7.71 15.02
CA GLU A 39 -3.13 -6.53 14.96
C GLU A 39 -2.38 -5.27 14.53
N LEU A 40 -1.18 -5.02 15.09
CA LEU A 40 -0.33 -3.89 14.69
C LEU A 40 0.12 -3.98 13.23
N GLN A 41 0.47 -5.18 12.76
CA GLN A 41 0.81 -5.41 11.35
C GLN A 41 -0.38 -5.16 10.43
N LEU A 42 -1.58 -5.59 10.82
CA LEU A 42 -2.81 -5.37 10.06
C LEU A 42 -3.21 -3.88 10.04
N SER A 43 -3.07 -3.18 11.18
CA SER A 43 -3.36 -1.76 11.30
C SER A 43 -2.49 -0.91 10.35
N ASN A 44 -1.18 -1.18 10.29
CA ASN A 44 -0.29 -0.49 9.34
C ASN A 44 -0.66 -0.75 7.88
N LYS A 45 -1.15 -1.95 7.55
CA LYS A 45 -1.63 -2.27 6.20
C LYS A 45 -2.93 -1.53 5.85
N GLN A 46 -3.83 -1.35 6.82
CA GLN A 46 -5.11 -0.66 6.60
C GLN A 46 -4.94 0.81 6.22
N THR A 47 -3.89 1.49 6.71
CA THR A 47 -3.65 2.91 6.41
C THR A 47 -2.94 3.12 5.07
N ILE A 48 -1.95 2.28 4.74
CA ILE A 48 -1.10 2.47 3.56
C ILE A 48 -1.74 1.90 2.28
N LEU A 49 -2.49 0.80 2.39
CA LEU A 49 -3.08 0.13 1.24
C LEU A 49 -4.05 1.03 0.45
N PRO A 50 -4.99 1.77 1.07
CA PRO A 50 -5.88 2.67 0.35
C PRO A 50 -5.15 3.75 -0.42
N VAL A 51 -4.12 4.36 0.19
CA VAL A 51 -3.31 5.40 -0.45
C VAL A 51 -2.56 4.84 -1.67
N ARG A 52 -2.00 3.63 -1.55
CA ARG A 52 -1.37 2.95 -2.69
C ARG A 52 -2.38 2.69 -3.80
N LEU A 53 -3.54 2.12 -3.48
CA LEU A 53 -4.58 1.84 -4.48
C LEU A 53 -5.04 3.12 -5.19
N GLN A 54 -5.24 4.20 -4.44
CA GLN A 54 -5.59 5.50 -5.00
C GLN A 54 -4.48 6.05 -5.93
N ALA A 55 -3.21 5.87 -5.58
CA ALA A 55 -2.10 6.26 -6.45
C ALA A 55 -2.09 5.46 -7.76
N TYR A 56 -2.32 4.14 -7.70
CA TYR A 56 -2.47 3.31 -8.90
C TYR A 56 -3.66 3.75 -9.76
N GLU A 57 -4.81 4.08 -9.16
CA GLU A 57 -5.98 4.62 -9.89
C GLU A 57 -5.62 5.91 -10.63
N ARG A 58 -4.95 6.86 -9.95
CA ARG A 58 -4.52 8.11 -10.59
C ARG A 58 -3.54 7.89 -11.74
N VAL A 59 -2.64 6.92 -11.61
CA VAL A 59 -1.71 6.54 -12.69
C VAL A 59 -2.44 5.88 -13.85
N LEU A 60 -3.44 5.02 -13.60
CA LEU A 60 -4.27 4.46 -14.67
C LEU A 60 -5.02 5.56 -15.42
N LEU A 61 -5.62 6.51 -14.69
CA LEU A 61 -6.29 7.66 -15.28
C LEU A 61 -5.33 8.54 -16.09
N LEU A 62 -4.10 8.75 -15.60
CA LEU A 62 -3.05 9.43 -16.36
C LEU A 62 -2.82 8.74 -17.71
N LEU A 63 -2.58 7.43 -17.71
CA LEU A 63 -2.31 6.65 -18.94
C LEU A 63 -3.47 6.74 -19.93
N GLU A 64 -4.70 6.64 -19.44
CA GLU A 64 -5.91 6.79 -20.26
C GLU A 64 -6.00 8.20 -20.86
N ARG A 65 -5.71 9.23 -20.06
CA ARG A 65 -5.79 10.63 -20.49
C ARG A 65 -4.73 11.00 -21.52
N ILE A 66 -3.49 10.53 -21.37
CA ILE A 66 -2.41 10.86 -22.29
C ILE A 66 -2.45 10.03 -23.58
N SER A 67 -3.32 9.02 -23.68
CA SER A 67 -3.45 8.24 -24.91
C SER A 67 -3.76 9.15 -26.12
N PRO A 68 -3.08 8.97 -27.27
CA PRO A 68 -3.21 9.87 -28.43
C PRO A 68 -4.65 10.07 -28.90
N GLU A 69 -5.44 8.99 -28.90
CA GLU A 69 -6.85 9.01 -29.31
C GLU A 69 -7.70 9.93 -28.42
N ASN A 70 -7.51 9.83 -27.10
CA ASN A 70 -8.28 10.61 -26.14
C ASN A 70 -7.83 12.08 -26.09
N ILE A 71 -6.53 12.34 -26.15
CA ILE A 71 -5.99 13.70 -26.00
C ILE A 71 -6.29 14.58 -27.22
N VAL A 72 -6.22 14.02 -28.44
CA VAL A 72 -6.52 14.74 -29.69
C VAL A 72 -7.96 15.24 -29.70
N MET A 73 -8.90 14.40 -29.27
CA MET A 73 -10.33 14.76 -29.22
C MET A 73 -10.62 15.87 -28.21
N ARG A 74 -9.86 15.97 -27.11
CA ARG A 74 -10.07 16.99 -26.08
C ARG A 74 -9.38 18.32 -26.38
N ILE A 75 -8.21 18.28 -27.02
CA ILE A 75 -7.37 19.48 -27.22
C ILE A 75 -7.66 20.21 -28.52
N ARG A 76 -8.10 19.50 -29.55
CA ARG A 76 -8.37 20.10 -30.86
C ARG A 76 -9.44 21.20 -30.77
N LYS A 77 -9.09 22.39 -31.27
CA LYS A 77 -10.01 23.53 -31.43
C LYS A 77 -10.18 23.87 -32.92
N PRO A 78 -11.30 24.52 -33.29
CA PRO A 78 -11.40 25.20 -34.58
C PRO A 78 -10.20 26.16 -34.74
N ASP A 79 -9.69 26.29 -35.97
CA ASP A 79 -8.60 27.20 -36.35
C ASP A 79 -7.17 26.87 -35.86
N MET A 80 -6.94 25.71 -35.24
CA MET A 80 -5.57 25.24 -34.96
C MET A 80 -4.85 24.77 -36.22
N THR A 81 -3.62 25.23 -36.42
CA THR A 81 -2.73 24.59 -37.41
C THR A 81 -2.23 23.24 -36.89
N ALA A 82 -1.68 22.41 -37.78
CA ALA A 82 -1.08 21.13 -37.38
C ALA A 82 0.06 21.33 -36.37
N ALA A 83 0.87 22.38 -36.55
CA ALA A 83 1.95 22.72 -35.63
C ALA A 83 1.44 23.17 -34.25
N ASP A 84 0.38 23.98 -34.22
CA ASP A 84 -0.23 24.42 -32.96
C ASP A 84 -0.81 23.24 -32.19
N LEU A 85 -1.47 22.31 -32.89
CA LEU A 85 -2.04 21.11 -32.29
C LEU A 85 -0.92 20.21 -31.72
N GLN A 86 0.15 19.97 -32.48
CA GLN A 86 1.29 19.16 -32.02
C GLN A 86 1.88 19.72 -30.72
N VAL A 87 2.16 21.02 -30.67
CA VAL A 87 2.69 21.69 -29.47
C VAL A 87 1.71 21.58 -28.30
N ALA A 88 0.41 21.81 -28.55
CA ALA A 88 -0.61 21.70 -27.52
C ALA A 88 -0.71 20.28 -26.94
N LEU A 89 -0.63 19.25 -27.79
CA LEU A 89 -0.66 17.85 -27.37
C LEU A 89 0.55 17.48 -26.48
N VAL A 90 1.76 17.83 -26.91
CA VAL A 90 2.98 17.55 -26.11
C VAL A 90 2.92 18.25 -24.75
N ASN A 91 2.45 19.49 -24.72
CA ASN A 91 2.32 20.24 -23.48
C ASN A 91 1.28 19.61 -22.54
N GLU A 92 0.14 19.16 -23.07
CA GLU A 92 -0.90 18.51 -22.27
C GLU A 92 -0.39 17.19 -21.65
N VAL A 93 0.34 16.36 -22.39
CA VAL A 93 0.95 15.13 -21.85
C VAL A 93 1.89 15.45 -20.69
N ARG A 94 2.73 16.49 -20.82
CA ARG A 94 3.65 16.92 -19.77
C ARG A 94 2.90 17.43 -18.53
N ASN A 95 1.88 18.26 -18.73
CA ASN A 95 1.08 18.79 -17.62
C ASN A 95 0.39 17.67 -16.85
N GLU A 96 -0.31 16.75 -17.52
CA GLU A 96 -0.97 15.61 -16.87
C GLU A 96 0.02 14.71 -16.12
N PHE A 97 1.21 14.48 -16.69
CA PHE A 97 2.27 13.73 -16.03
C PHE A 97 2.77 14.45 -14.76
N ASP A 98 3.06 15.75 -14.84
CA ASP A 98 3.54 16.55 -13.71
C ASP A 98 2.50 16.64 -12.58
N HIS A 99 1.21 16.74 -12.92
CA HIS A 99 0.11 16.68 -11.95
C HIS A 99 0.06 15.35 -11.17
N ASN A 100 0.57 14.26 -11.75
CA ASN A 100 0.57 12.93 -11.15
C ASN A 100 1.97 12.47 -10.73
N LEU A 101 3.00 13.30 -10.85
CA LEU A 101 4.39 12.95 -10.51
C LEU A 101 4.54 12.51 -9.05
N SER A 102 3.79 13.12 -8.13
CA SER A 102 3.81 12.75 -6.71
C SER A 102 3.37 11.31 -6.43
N GLN A 103 2.63 10.69 -7.35
CA GLN A 103 2.17 9.31 -7.21
C GLN A 103 3.33 8.31 -7.25
N GLN A 104 4.50 8.68 -7.81
CA GLN A 104 5.69 7.83 -7.85
C GLN A 104 6.10 7.29 -6.49
N LEU A 105 5.80 8.01 -5.40
CA LEU A 105 6.11 7.60 -4.03
C LEU A 105 5.40 6.29 -3.61
N TYR A 106 4.28 5.97 -4.25
CA TYR A 106 3.38 4.88 -3.85
C TYR A 106 3.40 3.67 -4.82
N LEU A 107 4.13 3.78 -5.93
CA LEU A 107 4.29 2.72 -6.92
C LEU A 107 5.62 1.96 -6.71
N SER A 108 5.74 0.78 -7.31
CA SER A 108 7.05 0.13 -7.42
C SER A 108 7.91 0.84 -8.47
N ASP A 109 9.23 0.73 -8.33
CA ASP A 109 10.18 1.31 -9.29
C ASP A 109 9.95 0.81 -10.72
N ASP A 110 9.66 -0.49 -10.87
CA ASP A 110 9.35 -1.11 -12.16
C ASP A 110 8.07 -0.53 -12.79
N ALA A 111 7.00 -0.39 -12.00
CA ALA A 111 5.74 0.17 -12.49
C ALA A 111 5.94 1.63 -12.90
N TRP A 112 6.66 2.41 -12.08
CA TRP A 112 6.96 3.81 -12.39
C TRP A 112 7.84 3.96 -13.63
N TYR A 113 8.81 3.06 -13.83
CA TYR A 113 9.62 3.01 -15.05
C TYR A 113 8.75 2.80 -16.30
N MET A 114 7.77 1.89 -16.23
CA MET A 114 6.83 1.65 -17.33
C MET A 114 5.96 2.88 -17.62
N VAL A 115 5.49 3.59 -16.59
CA VAL A 115 4.70 4.82 -16.74
C VAL A 115 5.51 5.92 -17.44
N LYS A 116 6.76 6.12 -17.03
CA LYS A 116 7.66 7.08 -17.70
C LYS A 116 7.90 6.69 -19.16
N SER A 117 8.13 5.41 -19.42
CA SER A 117 8.33 4.89 -20.77
C SER A 117 7.10 5.12 -21.65
N ALA A 118 5.89 4.88 -21.12
CA ALA A 118 4.65 5.16 -21.83
C ALA A 118 4.47 6.66 -22.14
N LYS A 119 4.81 7.55 -21.21
CA LYS A 119 4.77 9.00 -21.44
C LYS A 119 5.76 9.44 -22.54
N GLU A 120 6.98 8.92 -22.54
CA GLU A 120 7.94 9.22 -23.62
C GLU A 120 7.48 8.63 -24.97
N GLU A 121 6.88 7.44 -24.97
CA GLU A 121 6.32 6.82 -26.17
C GLU A 121 5.20 7.66 -26.79
N VAL A 122 4.28 8.16 -25.96
CA VAL A 122 3.20 9.05 -26.42
C VAL A 122 3.76 10.32 -27.04
N ILE A 123 4.76 10.94 -26.40
CA ILE A 123 5.42 12.13 -26.96
C ILE A 123 6.09 11.80 -28.30
N ARG A 124 6.71 10.61 -28.41
CA ARG A 124 7.32 10.14 -29.66
C ARG A 124 6.28 9.93 -30.76
N ILE A 125 5.09 9.42 -30.45
CA ILE A 125 4.00 9.24 -31.42
C ILE A 125 3.49 10.60 -31.93
N ILE A 126 3.49 11.62 -31.08
CA ILE A 126 3.02 12.98 -31.44
C ILE A 126 4.06 13.72 -32.32
N ASN A 127 5.35 13.42 -32.16
CA ASN A 127 6.45 14.08 -32.88
C ASN A 127 6.77 13.45 -34.24
#